data_AF-A0A941SSP5-F1
#
_entry.id   AF-A0A941SSP5-F1
#
_cell.length_a   1.000
_cell.length_b   1.000
_cell.length_c   1.000
_cell.angle_alpha   90.00
_cell.angle_beta   90.00
_cell.angle_gamma   90.00
#
_symmetry.space_group_name_H-M   'P 1'
#
loop_
_entity.id
_entity.type
_entity.pdbx_description
1 polymer ?
#
loop_
_entity_poly.entity_id
_entity_poly.type
_entity_poly.pdbx_seq_one_letter_code
_entity_poly.pdbx_strand_id
1 'polypeptide(L)'
;MDEVLLESASIYGPVIAIGDPRDPTPPLGAARIFVPGEGNEWQHVVTSLLQACCVTVVCPSTSAGVQWELDLIRDAIDRLKIIFLANPTLSAADSVQLFRSIAPSVSFSENERPVAAYVGKDNGFRVLTTRRPLCLQSFIVALNAALQENLGAAPRNKIAFQRHRRRIRPRSA
;
A
#
# COMPACT_ATOMS: atom_id res chain seq x y z
N MET A 1 8.07 4.78 4.89
CA MET A 1 7.08 3.87 4.28
C MET A 1 6.31 4.61 3.21
N ASP A 2 5.74 5.77 3.52
CA ASP A 2 4.95 6.60 2.62
C ASP A 2 5.68 7.00 1.33
N GLU A 3 6.97 7.36 1.40
CA GLU A 3 7.77 7.65 0.21
C GLU A 3 7.90 6.43 -0.73
N VAL A 4 8.11 5.23 -0.18
CA VAL A 4 8.19 3.97 -0.94
C VAL A 4 6.86 3.67 -1.62
N LEU A 5 5.76 3.87 -0.89
CA LEU A 5 4.41 3.70 -1.41
C LEU A 5 4.16 4.67 -2.56
N LEU A 6 4.49 5.96 -2.37
CA LEU A 6 4.32 6.97 -3.40
C LEU A 6 5.17 6.67 -4.64
N GLU A 7 6.45 6.35 -4.47
CA GLU A 7 7.37 6.06 -5.57
C GLU A 7 6.92 4.82 -6.37
N SER A 8 6.55 3.74 -5.67
CA SER A 8 6.20 2.46 -6.30
C SER A 8 4.79 2.47 -6.91
N ALA A 9 3.82 3.13 -6.27
CA ALA A 9 2.42 3.07 -6.68
C ALA A 9 2.01 4.22 -7.62
N SER A 10 2.71 5.36 -7.64
CA SER A 10 2.35 6.52 -8.48
C SER A 10 2.33 6.22 -9.99
N ILE A 11 3.07 5.21 -10.44
CA ILE A 11 3.05 4.75 -11.83
C ILE A 11 1.73 4.09 -12.24
N TYR A 12 0.93 3.64 -11.28
CA TYR A 12 -0.38 3.02 -11.49
C TYR A 12 -1.55 4.00 -11.29
N GLY A 13 -1.32 5.15 -10.64
CA GLY A 13 -2.32 6.18 -10.43
C GLY A 13 -2.06 7.05 -9.20
N PRO A 14 -3.00 7.95 -8.85
CA PRO A 14 -2.92 8.76 -7.64
C PRO A 14 -2.81 7.89 -6.38
N VAL A 15 -1.91 8.27 -5.47
CA VAL A 15 -1.73 7.60 -4.17
C VAL A 15 -2.30 8.49 -3.08
N ILE A 16 -3.33 7.99 -2.41
CA ILE A 16 -4.02 8.66 -1.31
C ILE A 16 -3.92 7.79 -0.06
N ALA A 17 -3.58 8.40 1.07
CA ALA A 17 -3.54 7.76 2.38
C ALA A 17 -4.65 8.34 3.28
N ILE A 18 -5.11 7.54 4.23
CA ILE A 18 -5.90 8.04 5.37
C ILE A 18 -4.93 8.41 6.49
N GLY A 19 -5.01 9.63 7.00
CA GLY A 19 -4.21 10.10 8.12
C GLY A 19 -4.99 10.08 9.43
N ASP A 20 -4.29 9.89 10.55
CA ASP A 20 -4.87 10.15 11.87
C ASP A 20 -4.94 11.68 12.06
N PRO A 21 -6.12 12.29 12.29
CA PRO A 21 -6.24 13.73 12.49
C PRO A 21 -5.49 14.23 13.74
N ARG A 22 -5.08 13.34 14.64
CA ARG A 22 -4.28 13.65 15.83
C ARG A 22 -2.78 13.68 15.56
N ASP A 23 -2.34 13.26 14.37
CA ASP A 23 -0.93 13.34 14.00
C ASP A 23 -0.48 14.81 13.94
N PRO A 24 0.47 15.25 14.77
CA PRO A 24 0.86 16.66 14.88
C PRO A 24 1.59 17.17 13.62
N THR A 25 2.14 16.25 12.81
CA THR A 25 2.77 16.58 11.53
C THR A 25 2.66 15.36 10.63
N PRO A 26 1.89 15.41 9.54
CA PRO A 26 1.81 14.28 8.64
C PRO A 26 3.14 14.05 7.92
N PRO A 27 3.54 12.77 7.74
CA PRO A 27 4.77 12.43 7.06
C PRO A 27 4.74 12.85 5.59
N LEU A 28 5.91 13.14 5.03
CA LEU A 28 6.09 13.41 3.61
C LEU A 28 5.78 12.15 2.78
N GLY A 29 5.03 12.29 1.69
CA GLY A 29 4.62 11.18 0.85
C GLY A 29 3.26 11.37 0.19
N ALA A 30 2.40 10.35 0.30
CA ALA A 30 1.07 10.32 -0.32
C ALA A 30 0.17 11.48 0.14
N ALA A 31 -0.73 11.93 -0.73
CA ALA A 31 -1.76 12.91 -0.36
C ALA A 31 -2.67 12.29 0.71
N ARG A 32 -3.03 13.04 1.75
CA ARG A 32 -3.79 12.52 2.89
C ARG A 32 -5.20 13.08 2.96
N ILE A 33 -6.15 12.20 3.24
CA ILE A 33 -7.48 12.57 3.71
C ILE A 33 -7.46 12.41 5.23
N PHE A 34 -7.78 13.49 5.94
CA PHE A 34 -8.04 13.46 7.38
C PHE A 34 -9.54 13.53 7.57
N VAL A 35 -10.10 12.58 8.31
CA VAL A 35 -11.53 12.59 8.63
C VAL A 35 -11.69 13.22 10.00
N PRO A 36 -12.20 14.47 10.11
CA PRO A 36 -12.49 15.08 11.39
C PRO A 36 -13.70 14.40 12.04
N GLY A 37 -13.64 14.02 13.31
CA GLY A 37 -14.82 13.56 14.07
C GLY A 37 -14.55 12.49 15.12
N GLU A 38 -15.51 12.32 16.02
CA GLU A 38 -15.65 11.17 16.92
C GLU A 38 -16.71 10.21 16.34
N GLY A 39 -16.50 8.89 16.40
CA GLY A 39 -17.46 7.87 15.93
C GLY A 39 -17.07 7.15 14.63
N ASN A 40 -18.07 6.76 13.82
CA ASN A 40 -17.92 5.84 12.67
C ASN A 40 -17.80 6.55 11.30
N GLU A 41 -17.58 7.86 11.27
CA GLU A 41 -17.52 8.60 9.99
C GLU A 41 -16.30 8.23 9.14
N TRP A 42 -15.16 7.98 9.79
CA TRP A 42 -13.93 7.53 9.11
C TRP A 42 -14.12 6.19 8.40
N GLN A 43 -14.95 5.30 8.95
CA GLN A 43 -15.25 4.00 8.38
C GLN A 43 -15.97 4.12 7.03
N HIS A 44 -16.88 5.09 6.90
CA HIS A 44 -17.58 5.37 5.65
C HIS A 44 -16.63 5.91 4.57
N VAL A 45 -15.69 6.78 4.96
CA VAL A 45 -14.66 7.29 4.04
C VAL A 45 -13.76 6.17 3.57
N VAL A 46 -13.26 5.32 4.48
CA VAL A 46 -12.46 4.14 4.14
C VAL A 46 -13.22 3.23 3.17
N THR A 47 -14.48 2.92 3.46
CA THR A 47 -15.32 2.08 2.58
C THR A 47 -15.47 2.67 1.19
N SER A 48 -15.68 4.00 1.09
CA SER A 48 -15.82 4.69 -0.20
C SER A 48 -14.51 4.66 -1.00
N LEU A 49 -13.37 4.83 -0.33
CA LEU A 49 -12.06 4.74 -0.97
C LEU A 49 -11.72 3.33 -1.43
N LEU A 50 -12.06 2.31 -0.63
CA LEU A 50 -11.89 0.91 -1.00
C LEU A 50 -12.63 0.57 -2.30
N GLN A 51 -13.83 1.11 -2.48
CA GLN A 51 -14.62 0.92 -3.71
C GLN A 51 -14.06 1.68 -4.92
N ALA A 52 -13.41 2.82 -4.70
CA ALA A 52 -12.89 3.67 -5.78
C ALA A 52 -11.45 3.31 -6.21
N CYS A 53 -10.69 2.64 -5.34
CA CYS A 53 -9.28 2.33 -5.60
C CYS A 53 -9.12 1.07 -6.48
N CYS A 54 -8.04 1.03 -7.27
CA CYS A 54 -7.68 -0.17 -8.03
C CYS A 54 -6.91 -1.20 -7.20
N VAL A 55 -6.27 -0.76 -6.11
CA VAL A 55 -5.57 -1.58 -5.13
C VAL A 55 -5.49 -0.82 -3.81
N THR A 56 -5.59 -1.52 -2.69
CA THR A 56 -5.38 -0.97 -1.35
C THR A 56 -4.10 -1.53 -0.77
N VAL A 57 -3.28 -0.66 -0.19
CA VAL A 57 -2.10 -1.10 0.58
C VAL A 57 -2.35 -0.82 2.06
N VAL A 58 -2.20 -1.86 2.88
CA VAL A 58 -2.49 -1.83 4.31
C VAL A 58 -1.21 -2.15 5.06
N CYS A 59 -0.86 -1.34 6.06
CA CYS A 59 0.25 -1.61 6.97
C CYS A 59 -0.34 -1.96 8.34
N PRO A 60 -0.75 -3.23 8.56
CA PRO A 60 -1.48 -3.58 9.77
C PRO A 60 -0.59 -3.45 11.02
N SER A 61 -1.19 -2.99 12.11
CA SER A 61 -0.64 -3.02 13.46
C SER A 61 -1.41 -4.01 14.33
N THR A 62 -1.00 -4.21 15.57
CA THR A 62 -1.71 -5.07 16.53
C THR A 62 -2.75 -4.31 17.37
N SER A 63 -3.07 -3.06 17.03
CA SER A 63 -4.04 -2.26 17.78
C SER A 63 -5.50 -2.63 17.48
N ALA A 64 -6.41 -2.35 18.42
CA ALA A 64 -7.84 -2.66 18.28
C ALA A 64 -8.51 -2.01 17.06
N GLY A 65 -8.03 -0.85 16.60
CA GLY A 65 -8.54 -0.17 15.40
C GLY A 65 -8.26 -0.96 14.11
N VAL A 66 -7.14 -1.69 14.06
CA VAL A 66 -6.76 -2.51 12.91
C VAL A 66 -7.59 -3.79 12.81
N GLN A 67 -8.11 -4.31 13.93
CA GLN A 67 -8.94 -5.50 13.90
C GLN A 67 -10.23 -5.28 13.09
N TRP A 68 -10.89 -4.12 13.26
CA TRP A 68 -12.06 -3.75 12.45
C TRP A 68 -11.70 -3.60 10.97
N GLU A 69 -10.57 -2.97 10.64
CA GLU A 69 -10.13 -2.84 9.25
C GLU A 69 -9.86 -4.21 8.63
N LEU A 70 -9.23 -5.12 9.37
CA LEU A 70 -8.98 -6.49 8.94
C LEU A 70 -10.27 -7.29 8.74
N ASP A 71 -11.29 -7.09 9.58
CA ASP A 71 -12.59 -7.74 9.43
C ASP A 71 -13.36 -7.18 8.21
N LEU A 72 -13.38 -5.86 8.01
CA LEU A 72 -14.00 -5.22 6.86
C LEU A 72 -13.30 -5.61 5.54
N ILE A 73 -11.97 -5.70 5.56
CA ILE A 73 -11.17 -6.20 4.44
C ILE A 73 -11.52 -7.66 4.16
N ARG A 74 -11.64 -8.50 5.19
CA ARG A 74 -11.95 -9.92 5.06
C ARG A 74 -13.30 -10.16 4.38
N ASP A 75 -14.31 -9.38 4.73
CA ASP A 75 -15.65 -9.48 4.12
C ASP A 75 -15.71 -8.98 2.67
N ALA A 76 -14.72 -8.19 2.26
CA ALA A 76 -14.62 -7.63 0.91
C ALA A 76 -13.47 -8.21 0.07
N ILE A 77 -12.70 -9.17 0.60
CA ILE A 77 -11.43 -9.62 0.04
C ILE A 77 -11.57 -10.26 -1.35
N ASP A 78 -12.71 -10.89 -1.63
CA ASP A 78 -12.99 -11.49 -2.95
C ASP A 78 -13.26 -10.43 -4.03
N ARG A 79 -13.49 -9.18 -3.65
CA ARG A 79 -13.81 -8.07 -4.57
C ARG A 79 -12.72 -7.00 -4.63
N LEU A 80 -11.84 -6.96 -3.63
CA LEU A 80 -10.83 -5.93 -3.48
C LEU A 80 -9.43 -6.51 -3.66
N LYS A 81 -8.57 -5.77 -4.39
CA LYS A 81 -7.14 -6.08 -4.48
C LYS A 81 -6.43 -5.45 -3.31
N ILE A 82 -5.93 -6.26 -2.39
CA ILE A 82 -5.34 -5.79 -1.14
C ILE A 82 -3.92 -6.33 -0.99
N ILE A 83 -3.00 -5.44 -0.64
CA ILE A 83 -1.61 -5.74 -0.33
C ILE A 83 -1.36 -5.36 1.12
N PHE A 84 -1.11 -6.34 1.97
CA PHE A 84 -0.63 -6.13 3.33
C PHE A 84 0.89 -5.97 3.30
N LEU A 85 1.43 -4.92 3.91
CA LEU A 85 2.87 -4.71 4.10
C LEU A 85 3.25 -4.87 5.56
N ALA A 86 4.44 -5.41 5.81
CA ALA A 86 4.97 -5.55 7.15
C ALA A 86 5.10 -4.18 7.83
N ASN A 87 4.65 -4.08 9.08
CA ASN A 87 4.85 -2.89 9.87
C ASN A 87 6.26 -2.92 10.50
N PRO A 88 7.15 -1.97 10.15
CA PRO A 88 8.53 -1.96 10.61
C PRO A 88 8.68 -1.69 12.11
N THR A 89 7.61 -1.23 12.78
CA THR A 89 7.62 -1.00 14.23
C THR A 89 7.25 -2.25 15.03
N LEU A 90 6.75 -3.31 14.39
CA LEU A 90 6.42 -4.57 15.06
C LEU A 90 7.68 -5.41 15.29
N SER A 91 7.66 -6.19 16.38
CA SER A 91 8.68 -7.22 16.58
C SER A 91 8.60 -8.27 15.47
N ALA A 92 9.69 -9.00 15.24
CA ALA A 92 9.70 -10.07 14.24
C ALA A 92 8.65 -11.16 14.56
N ALA A 93 8.46 -11.48 15.84
CA ALA A 93 7.47 -12.47 16.28
C ALA A 93 6.03 -12.01 16.03
N ASP A 94 5.71 -10.75 16.38
CA ASP A 94 4.38 -10.20 16.17
C ASP A 94 4.05 -10.07 14.68
N SER A 95 5.03 -9.66 13.87
CA SER A 95 4.88 -9.61 12.41
C SER A 95 4.60 -11.00 11.84
N VAL A 96 5.33 -12.04 12.27
CA VAL A 96 5.07 -13.42 11.84
C VAL A 96 3.66 -13.87 12.24
N GLN A 97 3.24 -13.60 13.48
CA GLN A 97 1.91 -13.98 13.96
C GLN A 97 0.80 -13.28 13.18
N LEU A 98 0.97 -11.98 12.90
CA LEU A 98 0.03 -11.18 12.12
C LEU A 98 -0.10 -11.72 10.68
N PHE A 99 1.01 -12.06 10.03
CA PHE A 99 0.94 -12.60 8.67
C PHE A 99 0.35 -14.01 8.62
N ARG A 100 0.51 -14.82 9.67
CA ARG A 100 -0.17 -16.10 9.80
C ARG A 100 -1.69 -15.95 9.94
N SER A 101 -2.18 -14.88 10.57
CA SER A 101 -3.62 -14.62 10.65
C SER A 101 -4.20 -14.07 9.35
N ILE A 102 -3.40 -13.31 8.58
CA ILE A 102 -3.78 -12.76 7.27
C ILE A 102 -3.81 -13.85 6.20
N ALA A 103 -2.76 -14.69 6.14
CA ALA A 103 -2.57 -15.71 5.10
C ALA A 103 -2.39 -17.10 5.73
N PRO A 104 -3.43 -17.67 6.38
CA PRO A 104 -3.31 -18.92 7.15
C PRO A 104 -2.95 -20.14 6.29
N SER A 105 -3.21 -20.09 4.99
CA SER A 105 -2.88 -21.17 4.04
C SER A 105 -1.43 -21.15 3.56
N VAL A 106 -0.64 -20.13 3.91
CA VAL A 106 0.76 -19.97 3.46
C VAL A 106 1.71 -20.25 4.62
N SER A 107 2.57 -21.24 4.46
CA SER A 107 3.65 -21.53 5.40
C SER A 107 4.96 -20.85 4.97
N PHE A 108 5.73 -20.39 5.96
CA PHE A 108 7.08 -19.88 5.78
C PHE A 108 7.91 -20.26 7.02
N SER A 109 9.23 -20.39 6.83
CA SER A 109 10.15 -20.90 7.85
C SER A 109 10.41 -19.90 8.99
N GLU A 110 10.94 -20.37 10.11
CA GLU A 110 11.28 -19.51 11.27
C GLU A 110 12.34 -18.45 10.94
N ASN A 111 13.18 -18.69 9.93
CA ASN A 111 14.21 -17.76 9.48
C ASN A 111 13.70 -16.78 8.41
N GLU A 112 12.44 -16.91 8.00
CA GLU A 112 11.81 -16.05 7.02
C GLU A 112 10.93 -15.01 7.69
N ARG A 113 11.11 -13.75 7.29
CA ARG A 113 10.35 -12.62 7.77
C ARG A 113 9.40 -12.17 6.68
N PRO A 114 8.08 -12.14 6.93
CA PRO A 114 7.14 -11.64 5.95
C PRO A 114 7.36 -10.15 5.70
N VAL A 115 7.22 -9.74 4.45
CA VAL A 115 7.34 -8.35 3.99
C VAL A 115 6.03 -7.88 3.37
N ALA A 116 5.40 -8.73 2.55
CA ALA A 116 4.12 -8.42 1.94
C ALA A 116 3.23 -9.66 1.79
N ALA A 117 1.91 -9.49 1.86
CA ALA A 117 0.93 -10.55 1.59
C ALA A 117 -0.20 -10.00 0.73
N TYR A 118 -0.70 -10.81 -0.21
CA TYR A 118 -1.78 -10.43 -1.12
C TYR A 118 -2.43 -11.68 -1.72
N VAL A 119 -3.60 -11.53 -2.32
CA VAL A 119 -4.27 -12.58 -3.10
C VAL A 119 -3.79 -12.48 -4.55
N GLY A 120 -3.27 -13.58 -5.10
CA GLY A 120 -2.83 -13.69 -6.49
C GLY A 120 -3.99 -13.85 -7.48
N LYS A 121 -3.70 -13.85 -8.77
CA LYS A 121 -4.72 -14.04 -9.84
C LYS A 121 -5.42 -15.40 -9.79
N ASP A 122 -4.78 -16.38 -9.17
CA ASP A 122 -5.28 -17.73 -8.91
C ASP A 122 -6.17 -17.81 -7.65
N ASN A 123 -6.51 -16.66 -7.07
CA ASN A 123 -7.25 -16.53 -5.81
C ASN A 123 -6.54 -17.18 -4.59
N GLY A 124 -5.25 -17.50 -4.73
CA GLY A 124 -4.43 -18.01 -3.65
C GLY A 124 -3.69 -16.89 -2.92
N PHE A 125 -3.60 -16.98 -1.60
CA PHE A 125 -2.72 -16.10 -0.83
C PHE A 125 -1.25 -16.32 -1.22
N ARG A 126 -0.51 -15.24 -1.37
CA ARG A 126 0.95 -15.22 -1.49
C ARG A 126 1.54 -14.38 -0.37
N VAL A 127 2.67 -14.84 0.17
CA VAL A 127 3.47 -14.09 1.14
C VAL A 127 4.89 -13.98 0.60
N LEU A 128 5.37 -12.74 0.47
CA LEU A 128 6.75 -12.44 0.13
C LEU A 128 7.55 -12.31 1.42
N THR A 129 8.65 -13.07 1.52
CA THR A 129 9.49 -13.12 2.71
C THR A 129 10.93 -12.72 2.41
N THR A 130 11.69 -12.44 3.47
CA THR A 130 13.13 -12.22 3.42
C THR A 130 13.82 -12.96 4.57
N ARG A 131 15.04 -13.44 4.34
CA ARG A 131 15.89 -14.03 5.39
C ARG A 131 16.76 -13.00 6.11
N ARG A 132 16.74 -11.75 5.64
CA ARG A 132 17.49 -10.64 6.22
C ARG A 132 16.57 -9.77 7.08
N PRO A 133 17.11 -8.94 7.98
CA PRO A 133 16.32 -7.89 8.63
C PRO A 133 15.54 -7.06 7.60
N LEU A 134 14.35 -6.59 7.98
CA LEU A 134 13.56 -5.71 7.14
C LEU A 134 14.36 -4.44 6.85
N CYS A 135 14.40 -4.06 5.58
CA CYS A 135 15.06 -2.86 5.11
C CYS A 135 14.27 -2.26 3.97
N LEU A 136 14.60 -1.03 3.60
CA LEU A 136 13.93 -0.28 2.53
C LEU A 136 13.81 -1.09 1.23
N GLN A 137 14.88 -1.78 0.84
CA GLN A 137 14.91 -2.58 -0.39
C GLN A 137 13.95 -3.76 -0.34
N SER A 138 13.79 -4.42 0.81
CA SER A 138 12.81 -5.49 0.97
C SER A 138 11.39 -4.97 0.70
N PHE A 139 11.05 -3.78 1.20
CA PHE A 139 9.74 -3.16 0.96
C PHE A 139 9.52 -2.79 -0.51
N ILE A 140 10.51 -2.15 -1.15
CA ILE A 140 10.43 -1.76 -2.56
C ILE A 140 10.20 -2.99 -3.45
N VAL A 141 11.00 -4.05 -3.26
CA VAL A 141 10.90 -5.28 -4.06
C VAL A 141 9.56 -5.96 -3.82
N ALA A 142 9.15 -6.12 -2.55
CA ALA A 142 7.91 -6.81 -2.22
C ALA A 142 6.67 -6.05 -2.72
N LEU A 143 6.64 -4.73 -2.54
CA LEU A 143 5.54 -3.88 -3.00
C LEU A 143 5.44 -3.89 -4.53
N ASN A 144 6.56 -3.72 -5.24
CA ASN A 144 6.54 -3.75 -6.70
C ASN A 144 6.09 -5.10 -7.26
N ALA A 145 6.54 -6.21 -6.67
CA ALA A 145 6.10 -7.55 -7.07
C ALA A 145 4.59 -7.73 -6.85
N ALA A 146 4.08 -7.30 -5.69
CA ALA A 146 2.65 -7.39 -5.36
C ALA A 146 1.78 -6.50 -6.28
N LEU A 147 2.22 -5.27 -6.57
CA LEU A 147 1.54 -4.35 -7.48
C LEU A 147 1.52 -4.89 -8.91
N GLN A 148 2.64 -5.41 -9.40
CA GLN A 148 2.72 -5.99 -10.75
C GLN A 148 1.82 -7.22 -10.92
N GLU A 149 1.74 -8.06 -9.90
CA GLU A 149 0.83 -9.22 -9.92
C GLU A 149 -0.64 -8.77 -9.93
N ASN A 150 -1.00 -7.78 -9.10
CA ASN A 150 -2.39 -7.33 -8.96
C ASN A 150 -2.89 -6.44 -10.10
N LEU A 151 -2.04 -5.55 -10.61
CA LEU A 151 -2.40 -4.52 -11.59
C LEU A 151 -1.82 -4.77 -12.98
N GLY A 152 -0.95 -5.77 -13.13
CA GLY A 152 -0.19 -6.03 -14.35
C GLY A 152 1.08 -5.19 -14.44
N ALA A 153 1.79 -5.31 -15.55
CA ALA A 153 2.97 -4.48 -15.79
C ALA A 153 2.59 -3.00 -15.75
N ALA A 154 3.43 -2.19 -15.08
CA ALA A 154 3.26 -0.76 -15.06
C ALA A 154 3.01 -0.25 -16.49
N PRO A 155 1.97 0.59 -16.71
CA PRO A 155 1.71 1.11 -18.03
C PRO A 155 3.00 1.75 -18.54
N ARG A 156 3.47 1.33 -19.72
CA ARG A 156 4.59 1.97 -20.41
C ARG A 156 4.14 3.40 -20.73
N ASN A 157 4.32 4.31 -19.78
CA ASN A 157 3.99 5.68 -20.00
C ASN A 157 4.93 6.18 -21.10
N LYS A 158 4.36 6.40 -22.29
CA LYS A 158 4.89 7.37 -23.24
C LYS A 158 4.82 8.70 -22.51
N ILE A 159 5.83 9.00 -21.70
CA ILE A 159 6.07 10.36 -21.25
C ILE A 159 6.48 11.13 -22.50
N ALA A 160 5.50 11.50 -23.33
CA ALA A 160 5.66 12.55 -24.30
C ALA A 160 5.82 13.81 -23.47
N PHE A 161 7.06 14.13 -23.09
CA PHE A 161 7.46 15.50 -22.82
C PHE A 161 7.10 16.28 -24.09
N GLN A 162 5.90 16.87 -24.14
CA GLN A 162 5.64 17.97 -25.05
C GLN A 162 6.53 19.11 -24.59
N ARG A 163 7.76 19.14 -25.11
CA ARG A 163 8.60 20.32 -25.09
C ARG A 163 7.85 21.40 -25.86
N HIS A 164 7.06 22.20 -25.15
CA HIS A 164 6.64 23.50 -25.65
C HIS A 164 7.90 24.35 -25.80
N ARG A 165 8.57 24.22 -26.95
CA ARG A 165 9.54 25.22 -27.41
C ARG A 165 8.73 26.47 -27.73
N ARG A 166 8.52 27.34 -26.73
CA ARG A 166 8.19 28.74 -27.01
C ARG A 166 9.36 29.32 -27.81
N ARG A 167 9.22 29.39 -29.13
CA ARG A 167 10.06 30.25 -29.96
C ARG A 167 9.77 31.69 -29.54
N ILE A 168 10.66 32.26 -28.75
CA ILE A 168 10.72 33.71 -28.57
C ILE A 168 11.08 34.27 -29.95
N ARG A 169 10.13 34.94 -30.60
CA ARG A 169 10.42 35.72 -31.82
C ARG A 169 11.30 36.90 -31.39
N PRO A 170 12.41 37.18 -32.08
CA PRO A 170 13.17 38.40 -31.81
C PRO A 170 12.28 39.59 -32.18
N ARG A 171 12.22 40.60 -31.29
CA ARG A 171 11.68 41.91 -31.63
C ARG A 171 12.54 42.47 -32.77
N SER A 172 11.92 42.70 -33.92
CA SER A 172 12.47 43.53 -34.98
C SER A 172 12.66 44.96 -34.47
N ALA A 173 13.78 45.55 -34.89
CA ALA A 173 14.33 46.85 -34.50
C ALA A 173 13.32 48.02 -34.61
#